data_AF-A0A972AWB1-F1
#
_entry.id   AF-A0A972AWB1-F1
#
_cell.length_a   1.000
_cell.length_b   1.000
_cell.length_c   1.000
_cell.angle_alpha   90.00
_cell.angle_beta   90.00
_cell.angle_gamma   90.00
#
_symmetry.space_group_name_H-M   'P 1'
#
loop_
_entity.id
_entity.type
_entity.pdbx_description
1 polymer ?
#
loop_
_entity_poly.entity_id
_entity_poly.type
_entity_poly.pdbx_seq_one_letter_code
_entity_poly.pdbx_strand_id
1 'polypeptide(L)'
;QTEPVTDKCKPFDAKFGIYADDGSLLSNEEIKSIGSTTMTDRDREFSVVFILNKAADGFNGKYVNLVVEQKKEETGRYVDLIKQKVRLSKGFGLDF
;
A
#
# COMPACT_ATOMS: atom_id res chain seq x y z
N GLN A 1 -3.46 23.12 10.23
CA GLN A 1 -4.75 22.45 9.98
C GLN A 1 -4.47 20.95 10.00
N THR A 2 -4.66 20.34 11.16
CA THR A 2 -4.43 18.92 11.42
C THR A 2 -5.76 18.40 11.92
N GLU A 3 -6.59 17.93 11.01
CA GLU A 3 -7.91 17.42 11.36
C GLU A 3 -7.72 15.98 11.87
N PRO A 4 -8.13 15.68 13.12
CA PRO A 4 -8.10 14.32 13.63
C PRO A 4 -9.16 13.52 12.89
N VAL A 5 -8.75 12.66 11.95
CA VAL A 5 -9.65 11.70 11.29
C VAL A 5 -9.93 10.55 12.26
N THR A 6 -10.58 10.86 13.38
CA THR A 6 -11.34 9.89 14.17
C THR A 6 -12.78 9.94 13.69
N ASP A 7 -13.00 9.64 12.41
CA ASP A 7 -14.33 9.36 11.90
C ASP A 7 -14.41 7.86 11.66
N LYS A 8 -15.35 7.22 12.37
CA LYS A 8 -15.68 5.78 12.38
C LYS A 8 -15.28 5.09 11.07
N CYS A 9 -14.06 4.55 11.02
CA CYS A 9 -13.49 3.95 9.82
C CYS A 9 -14.30 2.68 9.51
N LYS A 10 -15.24 2.78 8.57
CA LYS A 10 -15.93 1.61 8.05
C LYS A 10 -14.88 0.67 7.47
N PRO A 11 -15.00 -0.65 7.69
CA PRO A 11 -14.08 -1.59 7.08
C PRO A 11 -14.13 -1.42 5.56
N PHE A 12 -12.98 -1.18 4.91
CA PHE A 12 -12.88 -1.08 3.47
C PHE A 12 -11.67 -1.85 2.93
N ASP A 13 -11.80 -2.36 1.71
CA ASP A 13 -10.68 -3.00 1.02
C ASP A 13 -9.74 -1.94 0.44
N ALA A 14 -8.49 -1.98 0.87
CA ALA A 14 -7.40 -1.21 0.33
C ALA A 14 -6.51 -2.11 -0.52
N LYS A 15 -6.23 -1.69 -1.74
CA LYS A 15 -5.29 -2.32 -2.65
C LYS A 15 -3.98 -1.55 -2.59
N PHE A 16 -2.87 -2.27 -2.43
CA PHE A 16 -1.54 -1.72 -2.31
C PHE A 16 -0.70 -2.21 -3.49
N GLY A 17 0.06 -1.31 -4.08
CA GLY A 17 0.99 -1.65 -5.16
C GLY A 17 2.17 -0.69 -5.21
N ILE A 18 3.28 -1.19 -5.72
CA ILE A 18 4.47 -0.40 -6.01
C ILE A 18 4.52 -0.16 -7.50
N TYR A 19 4.58 1.11 -7.88
CA TYR A 19 4.57 1.56 -9.26
C TYR A 19 5.83 2.34 -9.58
N ALA A 20 6.29 2.25 -10.82
CA ALA A 20 7.32 3.13 -11.36
C ALA A 20 6.79 4.57 -11.49
N ASP A 21 7.68 5.51 -11.78
CA ASP A 21 7.31 6.89 -12.13
C ASP A 21 6.41 6.95 -13.38
N ASP A 22 6.62 6.00 -14.31
CA ASP A 22 5.84 5.81 -15.54
C ASP A 22 4.46 5.14 -15.29
N GLY A 23 4.16 4.73 -14.05
CA GLY A 23 2.90 4.02 -13.73
C GLY A 23 2.94 2.51 -13.98
N SER A 24 4.06 1.97 -14.44
CA SER A 24 4.28 0.52 -14.56
C SER A 24 4.28 -0.15 -13.18
N LEU A 25 3.52 -1.23 -13.00
CA LEU A 25 3.48 -2.00 -11.76
C LEU A 25 4.79 -2.79 -11.58
N LEU A 26 5.49 -2.54 -10.47
CA LEU A 26 6.78 -3.16 -10.11
C LEU A 26 6.62 -4.31 -9.10
N SER A 27 5.49 -4.40 -8.40
CA SER A 27 5.17 -5.47 -7.44
C SER A 27 3.93 -6.27 -7.85
N ASN A 28 3.51 -7.25 -7.05
CA ASN A 28 2.12 -7.70 -7.05
C ASN A 28 1.21 -6.63 -6.40
N GLU A 29 -0.08 -6.73 -6.69
CA GLU A 29 -1.13 -5.96 -6.00
C GLU A 29 -1.59 -6.76 -4.77
N GLU A 30 -1.47 -6.18 -3.59
CA GLU A 30 -1.93 -6.78 -2.34
C GLU A 30 -3.24 -6.12 -1.90
N ILE A 31 -4.28 -6.90 -1.59
CA ILE A 31 -5.54 -6.38 -1.08
C ILE A 31 -5.65 -6.70 0.41
N LYS A 32 -5.88 -5.68 1.24
CA LYS A 32 -6.11 -5.82 2.69
C LYS A 32 -7.34 -5.04 3.10
N SER A 33 -8.13 -5.62 3.99
CA SER A 33 -9.30 -4.96 4.57
C SER A 33 -8.89 -4.14 5.80
N ILE A 34 -9.00 -2.82 5.70
CA ILE A 34 -8.65 -1.85 6.76
C ILE A 34 -9.91 -1.51 7.55
N GLY A 35 -9.85 -1.52 8.89
CA GLY A 35 -10.99 -1.16 9.74
C GLY A 35 -11.82 -2.34 10.26
N SER A 36 -11.35 -3.58 10.08
CA SER A 36 -11.95 -4.76 10.73
C SER A 36 -11.70 -4.70 12.24
N THR A 37 -12.77 -4.85 13.04
CA THR A 37 -12.78 -4.69 14.51
C THR A 37 -11.88 -5.68 15.27
N THR A 38 -11.21 -6.60 14.56
CA THR A 38 -10.22 -7.54 15.10
C THR A 38 -8.82 -6.93 15.20
N MET A 39 -8.60 -5.71 14.70
CA MET A 39 -7.39 -4.94 14.95
C MET A 39 -7.46 -4.37 16.38
N THR A 40 -6.92 -5.12 17.33
CA THR A 40 -6.78 -4.67 18.72
C THR A 40 -5.94 -3.39 18.73
N ASP A 41 -6.32 -2.35 19.49
CA ASP A 41 -5.73 -0.99 19.51
C ASP A 41 -4.18 -0.89 19.64
N ARG A 42 -3.48 -2.00 19.89
CA ARG A 42 -2.03 -2.13 19.94
C ARG A 42 -1.36 -2.47 18.59
N ASP A 43 -2.16 -2.80 17.57
CA ASP A 43 -1.75 -3.27 16.23
C ASP A 43 -2.28 -2.31 15.14
N ARG A 44 -1.92 -1.02 15.23
CA ARG A 44 -2.21 -0.04 14.16
C ARG A 44 -1.15 0.00 13.06
N GLU A 45 -0.14 -0.87 13.17
CA GLU A 45 0.96 -0.99 12.24
C GLU A 45 0.83 -2.33 11.51
N PHE A 46 0.36 -2.30 10.26
CA PHE A 46 0.27 -3.50 9.43
C PHE A 46 1.41 -3.50 8.41
N SER A 47 2.15 -4.60 8.37
CA SER A 47 3.21 -4.82 7.38
C SER A 47 2.60 -5.46 6.13
N VAL A 48 2.83 -4.86 4.97
CA VAL A 48 2.48 -5.44 3.67
C VAL A 48 3.75 -5.93 3.00
N VAL A 49 3.79 -7.21 2.67
CA VAL A 49 4.91 -7.83 1.96
C VAL A 49 4.59 -7.83 0.46
N PHE A 50 5.46 -7.21 -0.32
CA PHE A 50 5.33 -7.15 -1.77
C PHE A 50 6.32 -8.10 -2.43
N ILE A 51 5.85 -8.86 -3.41
CA ILE A 51 6.67 -9.64 -4.32
C ILE A 51 7.02 -8.75 -5.49
N LEU A 52 8.29 -8.38 -5.58
CA LEU A 52 8.79 -7.55 -6.67
C LEU A 52 8.96 -8.39 -7.94
N ASN A 53 8.47 -7.86 -9.07
CA ASN A 53 8.67 -8.46 -10.38
C ASN A 53 10.06 -8.12 -10.94
N LYS A 54 10.47 -8.81 -12.00
CA LYS A 54 11.78 -8.60 -12.65
C LYS A 54 12.02 -7.16 -13.10
N ALA A 55 10.96 -6.43 -13.45
CA ALA A 55 11.03 -5.01 -13.78
C ALA A 55 11.59 -4.15 -12.63
N ALA A 56 11.33 -4.52 -11.37
CA ALA A 56 11.77 -3.79 -10.20
C ALA A 56 13.30 -3.81 -9.99
N ASP A 57 14.00 -4.80 -10.56
CA ASP A 57 15.47 -4.88 -10.44
C ASP A 57 16.16 -3.64 -11.03
N GLY A 58 15.62 -3.11 -12.15
CA GLY A 58 16.09 -1.86 -12.77
C GLY A 58 15.73 -0.58 -12.01
N PHE A 59 14.91 -0.69 -10.96
CA PHE A 59 14.50 0.40 -10.07
C PHE A 59 15.16 0.30 -8.69
N ASN A 60 16.05 -0.67 -8.46
CA ASN A 60 16.76 -0.77 -7.19
C ASN A 60 17.60 0.50 -6.92
N GLY A 61 17.47 1.05 -5.72
CA GLY A 61 18.08 2.31 -5.30
C GLY A 61 17.41 3.57 -5.85
N LYS A 62 16.39 3.43 -6.71
CA LYS A 62 15.61 4.54 -7.28
C LYS A 62 14.35 4.81 -6.47
N TYR A 63 13.74 5.97 -6.72
CA TYR A 63 12.44 6.28 -6.17
C TYR A 63 11.33 5.62 -6.98
N VAL A 64 10.40 5.00 -6.27
CA VAL A 64 9.19 4.37 -6.78
C VAL A 64 7.99 4.93 -6.02
N ASN A 65 6.79 4.71 -6.53
CA ASN A 65 5.55 5.18 -5.94
C ASN A 65 4.84 4.02 -5.25
N LEU A 66 4.71 4.09 -3.94
CA LEU A 66 3.77 3.27 -3.19
C LEU A 66 2.39 3.90 -3.33
N VAL A 67 1.47 3.17 -3.95
CA VAL A 67 0.09 3.62 -4.17
C VAL A 67 -0.83 2.72 -3.37
N VAL A 68 -1.71 3.37 -2.61
CA VAL A 68 -2.81 2.72 -1.88
C VAL A 68 -4.09 3.19 -2.51
N GLU A 69 -4.89 2.26 -3.00
CA GLU A 69 -6.18 2.53 -3.61
C GLU A 69 -7.29 1.97 -2.73
N GLN A 70 -8.31 2.76 -2.44
CA GLN A 70 -9.49 2.29 -1.72
C GLN A 70 -10.54 1.80 -2.71
N LYS A 71 -11.15 0.65 -2.43
CA LYS A 71 -12.35 0.21 -3.14
C LYS A 71 -13.54 1.06 -2.72
N LYS A 72 -14.15 1.79 -3.66
CA LYS A 72 -15.39 2.51 -3.45
C LYS A 72 -16.56 1.53 -3.39
N GLU A 73 -17.29 1.50 -2.28
CA GLU A 73 -18.49 0.66 -2.11
C GLU A 73 -19.55 0.94 -3.19
N GLU A 74 -19.71 2.21 -3.58
CA GLU A 74 -20.74 2.66 -4.52
C GLU A 74 -20.51 2.20 -5.97
N THR A 75 -19.25 2.16 -6.41
CA THR A 75 -18.90 1.88 -7.81
C THR A 75 -18.04 0.62 -7.99
N GLY A 76 -17.59 -0.01 -6.90
CA GLY A 76 -16.66 -1.14 -6.91
C GLY A 76 -15.27 -0.83 -7.48
N ARG A 77 -15.02 0.42 -7.89
CA ARG A 77 -13.76 0.87 -8.48
C ARG A 77 -12.74 1.18 -7.39
N TYR A 78 -11.48 0.95 -7.72
CA TYR A 78 -10.35 1.39 -6.92
C TYR A 78 -10.04 2.84 -7.24
N VAL A 79 -9.90 3.66 -6.21
CA VAL A 79 -9.50 5.07 -6.33
C VAL A 79 -8.25 5.30 -5.51
N ASP A 80 -7.30 6.04 -6.07
CA ASP A 80 -6.09 6.43 -5.37
C ASP A 80 -6.42 7.16 -4.05
N LEU A 81 -6.06 6.55 -2.93
CA LEU A 81 -6.23 7.12 -1.59
C LEU A 81 -4.95 7.80 -1.12
N ILE A 82 -3.82 7.11 -1.26
CA ILE A 82 -2.49 7.59 -0.83
C ILE A 82 -1.49 7.27 -1.94
N LYS A 83 -0.66 8.25 -2.30
CA LYS A 83 0.56 8.04 -3.10
C LYS A 83 1.75 8.56 -2.34
N GLN A 84 2.72 7.70 -2.09
CA GLN A 84 3.95 8.06 -1.40
C GLN A 84 5.15 7.65 -2.25
N LYS A 85 6.07 8.60 -2.47
CA LYS A 85 7.34 8.32 -3.14
C LYS A 85 8.29 7.71 -2.12
N VAL A 86 8.70 6.48 -2.35
CA VAL A 86 9.61 5.72 -1.48
C VAL A 86 10.84 5.32 -2.26
N ARG A 87 11.99 5.22 -1.59
CA ARG A 87 13.20 4.69 -2.22
C ARG A 87 13.11 3.17 -2.19
N LEU A 88 13.10 2.54 -3.37
CA LEU A 88 13.19 1.09 -3.46
C LEU A 88 14.60 0.68 -3.04
N SER A 89 14.69 -0.03 -1.93
CA SER A 89 15.94 -0.62 -1.46
C SER A 89 15.75 -2.12 -1.45
N LYS A 90 16.57 -2.84 -2.23
CA LYS A 90 16.68 -4.30 -2.19
C LYS A 90 17.34 -4.71 -0.85
N GLY A 91 16.57 -4.69 0.23
CA GLY A 91 16.86 -5.51 1.42
C GLY A 91 16.35 -6.91 1.10
N PHE A 92 17.20 -7.81 0.63
CA PHE A 92 17.84 -8.81 1.49
C PHE A 92 16.84 -9.36 2.50
N GLY A 93 16.31 -10.56 2.24
CA GLY A 93 15.47 -11.25 3.20
C GLY A 93 16.20 -11.34 4.53
N LEU A 94 15.65 -10.67 5.53
CA LEU A 94 15.83 -11.05 6.92
C LEU A 94 14.47 -11.59 7.33
N ASP A 95 14.34 -12.89 7.07
CA ASP A 95 13.60 -13.83 7.90
C ASP A 95 13.81 -13.47 9.37
N PHE A 96 12.72 -13.27 10.10
CA PHE A 96 12.70 -13.16 11.55
C PHE A 96 11.67 -14.13 12.09
#